data_AF-A0A7W7S406-F1
#
_entry.id   AF-A0A7W7S406-F1
#
_cell.length_a   1.000
_cell.length_b   1.000
_cell.length_c   1.000
_cell.angle_alpha   90.00
_cell.angle_beta   90.00
_cell.angle_gamma   90.00
#
_symmetry.space_group_name_H-M   'P 1'
#
loop_
_entity.id
_entity.type
_entity.pdbx_description
1 polymer ?
#
loop_
_entity_poly.entity_id
_entity_poly.type
_entity_poly.pdbx_seq_one_letter_code
_entity_poly.pdbx_strand_id
1 'polypeptide(L)' 'MLPARAIAAQPRLLLLDEPFNGVDAIGRRALLEAITTLKDHGASVVHLSYDGLT' A
#
# COMPACT_ATOMS: atom_id res chain seq x y z
N MET A 1 -3.65 3.68 -10.27
CA MET A 1 -2.35 4.38 -10.46
C MET A 1 -1.95 5.34 -9.33
N LEU A 2 -2.73 5.47 -8.24
CA LEU A 2 -2.42 6.38 -7.11
C LEU A 2 -1.38 5.84 -6.10
N PRO A 3 -1.36 4.55 -5.71
CA PRO A 3 -0.46 4.05 -4.64
C PRO A 3 1.02 4.03 -5.06
N ALA A 4 1.32 3.63 -6.29
CA ALA A 4 2.70 3.50 -6.77
C ALA A 4 3.46 4.85 -6.76
N ARG A 5 2.76 5.95 -7.10
CA ARG A 5 3.34 7.30 -7.05
C ARG A 5 3.60 7.76 -5.61
N ALA A 6 2.69 7.46 -4.69
CA ALA A 6 2.86 7.81 -3.29
C ALA A 6 4.05 7.05 -2.67
N ILE A 7 4.22 5.78 -3.04
CA ILE A 7 5.34 4.94 -2.58
C ILE A 7 6.68 5.42 -3.16
N ALA A 8 6.70 5.78 -4.44
CA ALA A 8 7.92 6.27 -5.12
C ALA A 8 8.51 7.54 -4.47
N ALA A 9 7.70 8.31 -3.76
CA ALA A 9 8.15 9.51 -3.03
C ALA A 9 8.91 9.20 -1.73
N GLN A 10 9.08 7.92 -1.37
CA GLN A 10 9.74 7.46 -0.13
C GLN A 10 9.25 8.19 1.14
N PRO A 11 7.93 8.27 1.38
CA PRO A 11 7.40 9.04 2.49
C PRO A 11 7.74 8.40 3.84
N ARG A 12 7.89 9.25 4.88
CA ARG A 12 8.00 8.78 6.28
C ARG A 12 6.66 8.33 6.86
N LEU A 13 5.55 8.80 6.29
CA LEU A 13 4.18 8.41 6.63
C LEU A 13 3.39 8.21 5.33
N LEU A 14 2.87 6.99 5.13
CA LEU A 14 2.02 6.65 3.99
C LEU A 14 0.61 6.34 4.49
N LEU A 15 -0.38 7.11 4.02
CA LEU A 15 -1.80 6.89 4.27
C LEU A 15 -2.45 6.40 2.98
N LEU A 16 -3.12 5.25 3.04
CA LEU A 16 -3.82 4.67 1.90
C LEU A 16 -5.27 4.35 2.26
N ASP A 17 -6.20 4.80 1.43
CA ASP A 17 -7.61 4.42 1.53
C ASP A 17 -7.92 3.38 0.45
N GLU A 18 -8.42 2.23 0.88
CA GLU A 18 -8.71 1.05 0.05
C GLU A 18 -7.61 0.67 -0.98
N PRO A 19 -6.33 0.51 -0.58
CA PRO A 19 -5.22 0.36 -1.53
C PRO A 19 -5.27 -0.92 -2.38
N PHE A 20 -6.07 -1.90 -1.98
CA PHE A 20 -6.19 -3.19 -2.64
C PHE A 20 -7.43 -3.30 -3.54
N ASN A 21 -8.29 -2.28 -3.55
CA ASN A 21 -9.53 -2.32 -4.32
C ASN A 21 -9.22 -2.30 -5.83
N GLY A 22 -9.83 -3.22 -6.59
CA GLY A 22 -9.59 -3.37 -8.02
C GLY A 22 -8.20 -3.86 -8.41
N VAL A 23 -7.40 -4.35 -7.45
CA VAL A 23 -6.07 -4.91 -7.71
C VAL A 23 -6.15 -6.44 -7.70
N ASP A 24 -5.62 -7.07 -8.74
CA ASP A 24 -5.51 -8.53 -8.79
C ASP A 24 -4.50 -9.09 -7.76
N ALA A 25 -4.42 -10.42 -7.65
CA ALA A 25 -3.54 -11.06 -6.67
C ALA A 25 -2.04 -10.72 -6.88
N ILE A 26 -1.62 -10.45 -8.12
CA ILE A 26 -0.23 -10.12 -8.45
C ILE A 26 0.08 -8.69 -8.03
N GLY A 27 -0.78 -7.74 -8.41
CA GLY A 27 -0.66 -6.34 -8.01
C GLY A 27 -0.77 -6.17 -6.50
N ARG A 28 -1.60 -6.97 -5.82
CA ARG A 28 -1.69 -6.98 -4.35
C ARG A 28 -0.36 -7.37 -3.72
N ARG A 29 0.29 -8.41 -4.24
CA ARG A 29 1.62 -8.85 -3.78
C ARG A 29 2.66 -7.75 -3.97
N ALA A 30 2.73 -7.17 -5.17
CA ALA A 30 3.67 -6.11 -5.50
C ALA A 30 3.47 -4.87 -4.60
N LEU A 31 2.23 -4.51 -4.31
CA LEU A 31 1.92 -3.41 -3.40
C LEU A 31 2.34 -3.69 -1.96
N LEU A 32 2.12 -4.91 -1.47
CA LEU A 32 2.57 -5.34 -0.15
C LEU A 32 4.09 -5.35 -0.04
N GLU A 33 4.80 -5.82 -1.06
CA GLU A 33 6.27 -5.78 -1.11
C GLU A 33 6.78 -4.34 -1.04
N ALA A 34 6.20 -3.44 -1.84
CA ALA A 34 6.60 -2.03 -1.85
C ALA A 34 6.33 -1.32 -0.51
N ILE A 35 5.19 -1.62 0.14
CA ILE A 35 4.87 -1.15 1.50
C ILE A 35 5.88 -1.71 2.52
N THR A 36 6.24 -2.98 2.40
CA THR A 36 7.20 -3.63 3.30
C THR A 36 8.58 -2.98 3.19
N THR A 37 9.06 -2.76 1.96
CA THR A 37 10.31 -2.02 1.72
C THR A 37 10.28 -0.64 2.37
N LEU A 38 9.18 0.09 2.24
CA LEU A 38 9.03 1.40 2.90
C LEU A 38 9.15 1.32 4.43
N LYS A 39 8.51 0.32 5.04
CA LYS A 39 8.59 0.09 6.49
C LYS A 39 10.01 -0.25 6.94
N ASP A 40 10.74 -1.04 6.16
CA ASP A 40 12.14 -1.38 6.44
C ASP A 40 13.06 -0.15 6.44
N HIS A 41 12.70 0.88 5.67
CA HIS A 41 13.37 2.19 5.66
C HIS A 41 12.86 3.14 6.76
N GLY A 42 12.05 2.65 7.71
CA GLY A 42 11.55 3.43 8.85
C GLY A 42 10.29 4.23 8.57
N ALA A 43 9.58 3.97 7.47
CA ALA A 43 8.29 4.60 7.20
C ALA A 43 7.17 3.98 8.06
N SER A 44 6.26 4.82 8.52
CA SER A 44 4.98 4.38 9.08
C SER A 44 3.94 4.27 7.98
N VAL A 45 3.19 3.17 7.94
CA VAL A 45 2.16 2.94 6.94
C VAL A 45 0.84 2.66 7.65
N VAL A 46 -0.18 3.44 7.32
CA VAL A 46 -1.56 3.23 7.78
C VAL A 46 -2.41 3.05 6.53
N HIS A 47 -3.16 1.96 6.48
CA HIS A 47 -4.10 1.75 5.41
C HIS A 47 -5.45 1.31 5.94
N LEU A 48 -6.50 1.74 5.27
CA LEU A 48 -7.87 1.30 5.48
C LEU A 48 -8.19 0.27 4.41
N SER A 49 -8.64 -0.90 4.82
CA SER A 49 -9.11 -1.95 3.91
C SER A 49 -10.47 -2.40 4.41
N TYR A 50 -11.50 -2.28 3.59
CA TYR A 50 -12.77 -2.93 3.86
C TYR A 50 -12.65 -4.40 3.45
N ASP A 51 -12.68 -5.31 4.42
CA ASP A 51 -12.88 -6.73 4.11
C ASP A 51 -14.39 -6.94 3.96
N GLY A 52 -14.88 -6.74 2.75
CA GLY A 52 -16.24 -7.09 2.38
C GLY A 52 -16.40 -8.61 2.29
N LEU A 53 -16.17 -9.32 3.39
CA LEU A 53 -16.59 -10.70 3.53
C LEU A 53 -18.10 -10.68 3.84
N THR A 54 -18.90 -10.73 2.78
CA THR A 54 -20.27 -11.24 2.80
C THR A 54 -20.45 -12.17 1.61
#